data_AF-A0A2S2NU83-F1
#
_entry.id   AF-A0A2S2NU83-F1
#
_cell.length_a   1.000
_cell.length_b   1.000
_cell.length_c   1.000
_cell.angle_alpha   90.00
_cell.angle_beta   90.00
_cell.angle_gamma   90.00
#
_symmetry.space_group_name_H-M   'P 1'
#
loop_
_entity.id
_entity.type
_entity.pdbx_description
1 polymer ?
#
loop_
_entity_poly.entity_id
_entity_poly.type
_entity_poly.pdbx_seq_one_letter_code
_entity_poly.pdbx_strand_id
1 'polypeptide(L)'
;MEFITSKRGKKMIVIDGFKFNFSYKSIQTNISRYRCFIKTFTATVYVDDDNVLISKTGMLKNVFILILLLNNLRGEISSYPFKNIICTYCKKYMNKLYKFYIKINVSKLIY
;
A
#
# COMPACT_ATOMS: atom_id res chain seq x y z
N MET A 1 -14.22 1.07 -1.79
CA MET A 1 -13.56 1.29 -0.49
C MET A 1 -14.54 0.86 0.57
N GLU A 2 -14.10 0.17 1.61
CA GLU A 2 -15.00 -0.40 2.62
C GLU A 2 -14.54 0.03 4.01
N PHE A 3 -15.47 0.49 4.85
CA PHE A 3 -15.20 0.82 6.24
C PHE A 3 -15.46 -0.41 7.11
N ILE A 4 -14.46 -0.81 7.88
CA ILE A 4 -14.55 -1.95 8.77
C ILE A 4 -14.08 -1.57 10.17
N THR A 5 -14.50 -2.36 11.15
CA THR A 5 -14.01 -2.23 12.52
C THR A 5 -13.09 -3.41 12.83
N SER A 6 -11.93 -3.14 13.40
CA SER A 6 -11.04 -4.21 13.87
C SER A 6 -11.70 -5.02 15.00
N LYS A 7 -11.19 -6.22 15.26
CA LYS A 7 -11.59 -7.02 16.45
C LYS A 7 -11.43 -6.26 17.78
N ARG A 8 -10.58 -5.22 17.81
CA ARG A 8 -10.32 -4.37 18.98
C ARG A 8 -11.11 -3.04 18.94
N GLY A 9 -12.16 -2.93 18.13
CA GLY A 9 -13.01 -1.74 18.04
C GLY A 9 -12.43 -0.55 17.28
N LYS A 10 -11.18 -0.62 16.81
CA LYS A 10 -10.56 0.48 16.03
C LYS A 10 -11.12 0.56 14.62
N LYS A 11 -11.43 1.79 14.16
CA LYS A 11 -11.86 2.08 12.78
C LYS A 11 -10.75 1.79 11.78
N MET A 12 -11.13 1.16 10.67
CA MET A 12 -10.24 0.81 9.57
C MET A 12 -10.95 0.98 8.23
N ILE A 13 -10.16 1.09 7.18
CA ILE A 13 -10.68 1.06 5.80
C ILE A 13 -9.93 0.03 4.97
N VAL A 14 -10.64 -0.58 4.04
CA VAL A 14 -10.10 -1.53 3.07
C VAL A 14 -10.14 -0.91 1.68
N ILE A 15 -8.97 -0.82 1.05
CA ILE A 15 -8.81 -0.32 -0.31
C ILE A 15 -7.98 -1.36 -1.07
N ASP A 16 -8.49 -1.86 -2.19
CA ASP A 16 -7.82 -2.86 -3.04
C ASP A 16 -7.37 -4.11 -2.26
N GLY A 17 -8.10 -4.44 -1.19
CA GLY A 17 -7.81 -5.55 -0.27
C GLY A 17 -6.63 -5.32 0.67
N PHE A 18 -6.16 -4.09 0.83
CA PHE A 18 -5.23 -3.66 1.87
C PHE A 18 -5.97 -2.94 3.00
N LYS A 19 -5.55 -3.24 4.22
CA LYS A 19 -6.15 -2.70 5.44
C LYS A 19 -5.39 -1.46 5.92
N PHE A 20 -6.10 -0.38 6.14
CA PHE A 20 -5.56 0.87 6.67
C PHE A 20 -6.19 1.15 8.02
N ASN A 21 -5.36 1.43 9.02
CA ASN A 21 -5.80 1.81 10.35
C ASN A 21 -6.06 3.32 10.40
N PHE A 22 -7.11 3.73 11.09
CA PHE A 22 -7.31 5.14 11.41
C PHE A 22 -6.10 5.69 12.19
N SER A 23 -5.62 6.87 11.80
CA SER A 23 -4.50 7.55 12.46
C SER A 23 -4.96 8.79 13.21
N TYR A 24 -5.50 9.79 12.51
CA TYR A 24 -6.07 11.00 13.11
C TYR A 24 -7.10 11.62 12.17
N LYS A 25 -7.95 12.50 12.71
CA LYS A 25 -8.77 13.43 11.92
C LYS A 25 -8.30 14.86 12.20
N SER A 26 -8.05 15.63 11.14
CA SER A 26 -7.71 17.06 11.25
C SER A 26 -8.99 17.84 11.58
N ILE A 27 -8.98 18.61 12.66
CA ILE A 27 -10.14 19.41 13.08
C ILE A 27 -10.35 20.60 12.14
N GLN A 28 -9.27 21.19 11.62
CA GLN A 28 -9.34 22.38 10.76
C GLN A 28 -9.85 22.06 9.35
N THR A 29 -9.51 20.89 8.82
CA THR A 29 -9.84 20.50 7.43
C THR A 29 -10.88 19.40 7.35
N ASN A 30 -11.29 18.84 8.49
CA ASN A 30 -12.14 17.65 8.57
C ASN A 30 -11.60 16.41 7.83
N ILE A 31 -10.31 16.40 7.49
CA ILE A 31 -9.70 15.27 6.78
C ILE A 31 -9.27 14.18 7.75
N SER A 32 -9.77 12.97 7.53
CA SER A 32 -9.37 11.75 8.20
C SER A 32 -8.19 11.08 7.49
N ARG A 33 -7.12 10.83 8.24
CA ARG A 33 -5.92 10.15 7.77
C ARG A 33 -5.91 8.69 8.22
N TYR A 34 -5.72 7.79 7.26
CA TYR A 34 -5.56 6.36 7.50
C TYR A 34 -4.19 5.88 7.00
N ARG A 35 -3.59 4.91 7.71
CA ARG A 35 -2.25 4.39 7.40
C ARG A 35 -2.24 2.87 7.30
N CYS A 36 -1.60 2.37 6.26
CA CYS A 36 -1.26 0.97 6.11
C CYS A 36 0.24 0.81 6.40
N PHE A 37 0.55 -0.01 7.40
CA PHE A 37 1.92 -0.38 7.74
C PHE A 37 2.13 -1.84 7.39
N ILE A 38 2.78 -2.08 6.27
CA ILE A 38 3.34 -3.37 5.90
C ILE A 38 4.86 -3.25 6.16
N LYS A 39 5.51 -4.35 6.57
CA LYS A 39 6.96 -4.33 6.90
C LYS A 39 7.80 -3.59 5.85
N THR A 40 7.41 -3.72 4.58
CA THR A 40 8.16 -3.28 3.41
C THR A 40 7.58 -2.03 2.73
N PHE A 41 6.36 -1.65 3.08
CA PHE A 41 5.62 -0.59 2.40
C PHE A 41 4.72 0.16 3.38
N THR A 42 4.76 1.47 3.27
CA THR A 42 3.85 2.36 3.99
C THR A 42 3.00 3.11 3.00
N ALA A 43 1.68 3.03 3.17
CA ALA A 43 0.74 3.88 2.46
C ALA A 43 -0.07 4.70 3.45
N THR A 44 -0.37 5.92 3.05
CA THR A 44 -1.27 6.83 3.74
C THR A 44 -2.37 7.23 2.77
N VAL A 45 -3.59 7.27 3.27
CA VAL A 45 -4.74 7.75 2.51
C VAL A 45 -5.50 8.78 3.32
N TYR A 46 -6.04 9.76 2.63
CA TYR A 46 -6.78 10.88 3.19
C TYR A 46 -8.20 10.84 2.65
N VAL A 47 -9.15 11.00 3.56
CA VAL A 47 -10.58 10.88 3.31
C VAL A 47 -11.26 12.08 3.98
N ASP A 48 -12.25 12.70 3.35
CA ASP A 48 -13.07 13.74 3.97
C ASP A 48 -14.17 13.15 4.90
N ASP A 49 -15.05 14.02 5.38
CA ASP A 49 -16.17 13.64 6.26
C ASP A 49 -17.30 12.90 5.53
N ASP A 50 -17.44 13.13 4.23
CA ASP A 50 -18.36 12.40 3.35
C ASP A 50 -17.80 11.04 2.93
N ASN A 51 -16.66 10.63 3.53
CA ASN A 51 -15.97 9.38 3.27
C ASN A 51 -15.43 9.25 1.83
N VAL A 52 -15.26 10.36 1.13
CA VAL A 52 -14.67 10.46 -0.20
C VAL A 52 -13.16 10.48 -0.09
N LEU A 53 -12.50 9.70 -0.96
CA LEU A 53 -11.05 9.62 -1.01
C LEU A 53 -10.47 10.87 -1.67
N ILE A 54 -9.74 11.68 -0.90
CA ILE A 54 -9.06 12.89 -1.37
C ILE A 54 -7.72 12.55 -2.04
N SER A 55 -6.86 11.80 -1.33
CA SER A 55 -5.52 11.49 -1.83
C SER A 55 -4.94 10.21 -1.27
N LYS A 56 -3.97 9.66 -2.00
CA LYS A 56 -3.22 8.45 -1.64
C LYS A 56 -1.73 8.71 -1.80
N THR A 57 -0.93 8.33 -0.81
CA THR A 57 0.52 8.38 -0.87
C THR A 57 1.11 7.05 -0.42
N GLY A 58 2.22 6.66 -1.04
CA GLY A 58 2.88 5.39 -0.78
C GLY A 58 4.39 5.55 -0.85
N MET A 59 5.10 4.91 0.08
CA MET A 59 6.55 4.89 0.15
C MET A 59 7.01 3.47 0.46
N LEU A 60 7.94 2.97 -0.36
CA LEU A 60 8.65 1.72 -0.07
C LEU A 60 9.71 2.00 0.98
N LYS A 61 9.75 1.18 2.03
CA LYS A 61 10.72 1.34 3.12
C LYS A 61 12.11 0.82 2.77
N ASN A 62 12.22 -0.02 1.74
CA ASN A 62 13.48 -0.65 1.37
C ASN A 62 13.67 -0.61 -0.15
N VAL A 63 14.74 0.05 -0.59
CA VAL A 63 15.14 0.18 -2.00
C VAL A 63 15.46 -1.20 -2.60
N PHE A 64 15.94 -2.16 -1.82
CA PHE A 64 16.17 -3.53 -2.28
C PHE A 64 14.88 -4.20 -2.78
N ILE A 65 13.74 -3.86 -2.17
CA ILE A 65 12.44 -4.36 -2.59
C ILE A 65 11.94 -3.61 -3.81
N LEU A 66 12.24 -2.31 -3.94
CA LEU A 66 12.00 -1.59 -5.19
C LEU A 66 12.76 -2.25 -6.34
N ILE A 67 14.03 -2.63 -6.14
CA ILE A 67 14.84 -3.35 -7.12
C ILE A 67 14.22 -4.72 -7.45
N LEU A 68 13.80 -5.51 -6.46
CA LEU A 68 13.10 -6.78 -6.68
C LEU A 68 11.76 -6.61 -7.44
N LEU A 69 11.02 -5.53 -7.17
CA LEU A 69 9.78 -5.20 -7.85
C LEU A 69 10.02 -4.73 -9.29
N LEU A 70 11.06 -3.92 -9.53
CA LEU A 70 11.48 -3.48 -10.86
C LEU A 70 12.06 -4.63 -11.69
N ASN A 71 12.77 -5.58 -11.08
CA ASN A 71 13.32 -6.73 -11.80
C ASN A 71 12.21 -7.73 -12.21
N ASN A 72 11.09 -7.79 -11.47
CA ASN A 72 9.90 -8.53 -11.91
C ASN A 72 9.21 -7.91 -13.15
N LEU A 73 9.46 -6.63 -13.49
CA LEU A 73 9.02 -6.04 -14.76
C LEU A 73 9.88 -6.49 -15.95
N ARG A 74 11.16 -6.81 -15.70
CA ARG A 74 12.14 -7.12 -16.75
C ARG A 74 12.22 -8.60 -17.12
N GLY A 75 11.43 -9.46 -16.50
CA GLY A 75 11.33 -10.88 -16.89
C GLY A 75 12.59 -11.72 -16.69
N GLU A 76 13.70 -11.15 -16.20
CA GLU A 76 14.96 -11.85 -16.04
C GLU A 76 15.46 -11.75 -14.59
N ILE A 77 15.35 -12.87 -13.87
CA ILE A 77 16.16 -13.11 -12.68
C ILE A 77 17.29 -14.05 -13.11
N SER A 78 18.33 -13.50 -13.73
CA SER A 78 19.65 -14.11 -13.68
C SER A 78 20.41 -13.54 -12.47
N SER A 79 20.94 -14.46 -11.65
CA SER A 79 21.96 -14.23 -10.61
C SER A 79 21.68 -13.26 -9.44
N TYR A 80 20.91 -13.71 -8.44
CA TYR A 80 21.21 -13.42 -7.01
C TYR A 80 20.95 -14.70 -6.19
N PRO A 81 21.70 -14.99 -5.11
CA PRO A 81 21.77 -16.34 -4.51
C PRO A 81 20.52 -16.77 -3.72
N PHE A 82 19.46 -15.97 -3.68
CA PHE A 82 18.22 -16.27 -2.93
C PHE A 82 17.14 -16.95 -3.78
N LYS A 83 17.53 -17.89 -4.66
CA LYS A 83 16.62 -18.56 -5.60
C LYS A 83 15.55 -19.46 -4.95
N ASN A 84 15.65 -19.77 -3.65
CA ASN A 84 14.84 -20.83 -3.02
C ASN A 84 13.80 -20.39 -1.97
N ILE A 85 13.48 -19.10 -1.80
CA ILE A 85 12.57 -18.67 -0.72
C ILE A 85 11.53 -17.64 -1.19
N ILE A 86 10.92 -17.84 -2.36
CA ILE A 86 9.69 -17.10 -2.69
C ILE A 86 8.57 -18.12 -2.91
N CYS A 87 7.96 -18.52 -1.80
CA CYS A 87 6.71 -19.28 -1.79
C CYS A 87 5.70 -18.65 -2.78
N THR A 88 4.92 -19.47 -3.49
CA THR A 88 3.90 -19.00 -4.44
C THR A 88 2.91 -18.01 -3.80
N TYR A 89 2.64 -18.16 -2.51
CA TYR A 89 1.89 -17.19 -1.70
C TYR A 89 2.60 -15.83 -1.62
N CYS A 90 3.91 -15.82 -1.38
CA CYS A 90 4.74 -14.61 -1.38
C CYS A 90 4.74 -13.96 -2.76
N LYS A 91 4.81 -14.73 -3.86
CA LYS A 91 4.75 -14.18 -5.23
C LYS A 91 3.41 -13.50 -5.52
N LYS A 92 2.28 -14.11 -5.13
CA LYS A 92 0.93 -13.53 -5.27
C LYS A 92 0.78 -12.25 -4.44
N TYR A 93 1.28 -12.25 -3.21
CA TYR A 93 1.26 -11.08 -2.34
C TYR A 93 2.12 -9.93 -2.87
N MET A 94 3.33 -10.25 -3.37
CA MET A 94 4.24 -9.27 -3.98
C MET A 94 3.64 -8.66 -5.25
N ASN A 95 2.98 -9.44 -6.11
CA ASN A 95 2.26 -8.92 -7.28
C ASN A 95 1.10 -8.01 -6.89
N LYS A 96 0.38 -8.34 -5.81
CA LYS A 96 -0.72 -7.48 -5.30
C LYS A 96 -0.18 -6.15 -4.76
N LEU A 97 0.92 -6.20 -3.99
CA LEU A 97 1.64 -5.03 -3.50
C LEU A 97 2.17 -4.17 -4.65
N TYR A 98 2.71 -4.80 -5.69
CA TYR A 98 3.23 -4.13 -6.87
C TYR A 98 2.13 -3.36 -7.61
N LYS A 99 1.01 -4.04 -7.93
CA LYS A 99 -0.16 -3.40 -8.56
C LYS A 99 -0.68 -2.23 -7.72
N PHE A 100 -0.69 -2.38 -6.40
CA PHE A 100 -1.10 -1.32 -5.49
C PHE A 100 -0.13 -0.13 -5.49
N TYR A 101 1.18 -0.40 -5.48
CA TYR A 101 2.22 0.63 -5.57
C TYR A 101 2.15 1.41 -6.88
N ILE A 102 2.01 0.73 -8.02
CA ILE A 102 1.80 1.39 -9.32
C ILE A 102 0.54 2.25 -9.25
N LYS A 103 -0.57 1.70 -8.77
CA LYS A 103 -1.85 2.42 -8.72
C LYS A 103 -1.77 3.68 -7.86
N ILE A 104 -0.95 3.70 -6.81
CA ILE A 104 -0.71 4.91 -6.00
C ILE A 104 0.23 5.91 -6.71
N ASN A 105 1.30 5.43 -7.35
CA ASN A 105 2.31 6.33 -7.93
C ASN A 105 1.99 6.82 -9.33
N VAL A 106 1.26 6.05 -10.14
CA VAL A 106 0.75 6.52 -11.45
C VAL A 106 -0.26 7.66 -11.25
N SER A 107 -0.97 7.71 -10.12
CA SER A 107 -1.82 8.86 -9.77
C SER A 107 -1.03 10.16 -9.54
N LYS A 108 0.30 10.10 -9.43
CA LYS A 108 1.18 11.29 -9.33
C LYS A 108 1.76 11.74 -10.68
N LEU A 109 1.58 10.95 -11.75
CA LEU A 109 2.11 11.25 -13.09
C LEU A 109 1.06 11.86 -14.03
N ILE A 110 -0.16 12.13 -13.52
CA ILE A 110 -1.23 12.82 -14.24
C ILE A 110 -1.52 14.11 -13.48
N TYR A 111 -0.58 15.05 -13.49
CA TYR A 111 -0.78 16.49 -13.24
C TYR A 111 0.40 17.24 -13.85
#